data_AF-A0A1T2XLG8-F1
#
_entry.id   AF-A0A1T2XLG8-F1
#
_cell.length_a   1.000
_cell.length_b   1.000
_cell.length_c   1.000
_cell.angle_alpha   90.00
_cell.angle_beta   90.00
_cell.angle_gamma   90.00
#
_symmetry.space_group_name_H-M   'P 1'
#
loop_
_entity.id
_entity.type
_entity.pdbx_description
1 polymer ?
#
loop_
_entity_poly.entity_id
_entity_poly.type
_entity_poly.pdbx_seq_one_letter_code
_entity_poly.pdbx_strand_id
1 'polypeptide(L)'
;MYNSYLISDEILFEAKPDAVPYNYRISYKMAQLCLIIEMCCRGGCSLLKLHMISIGLSTKQDMDKLKDLAYDRLTSYTVVRFDPAVNHAVRYAVAEGLIFQQQNGLFRLTKTGKIYVKRIIKNTELMCDEKRYLFSLSTMLTEEKIKALTSLWRYSSAEN
;
A
#
# COMPACT_ATOMS: atom_id res chain seq x y z
N MET A 1 -40.63 39.37 -32.23
CA MET A 1 -39.83 39.05 -31.04
C MET A 1 -39.65 37.53 -31.02
N TYR A 2 -38.65 37.02 -31.74
CA TYR A 2 -38.42 35.57 -31.85
C TYR A 2 -37.41 35.15 -30.80
N ASN A 3 -37.87 34.33 -29.85
CA ASN A 3 -37.06 33.75 -28.80
C ASN A 3 -36.32 32.54 -29.41
N SER A 4 -35.04 32.72 -29.77
CA SER A 4 -34.21 31.65 -30.31
C SER A 4 -33.74 30.73 -29.19
N TYR A 5 -34.53 29.69 -28.90
CA TYR A 5 -34.02 28.54 -28.18
C TYR A 5 -33.06 27.79 -29.12
N LEU A 6 -31.77 27.85 -28.82
CA LEU A 6 -30.76 27.00 -29.43
C LEU A 6 -30.97 25.57 -28.90
N ILE A 7 -31.86 24.82 -29.54
CA ILE A 7 -31.86 23.37 -29.43
C ILE A 7 -30.90 22.89 -30.52
N SER A 8 -29.66 22.65 -30.11
CA SER A 8 -28.70 21.85 -30.88
C SER A 8 -29.23 20.42 -30.94
N ASP A 9 -29.38 19.85 -32.14
CA ASP A 9 -29.77 18.44 -32.37
C ASP A 9 -28.70 17.44 -31.89
N GLU A 10 -27.54 17.93 -31.43
CA GLU A 10 -26.46 17.11 -30.88
C GLU A 10 -26.17 17.44 -29.41
N ILE A 11 -26.20 16.41 -28.57
CA ILE A 11 -25.70 16.47 -27.19
C ILE A 11 -24.17 16.28 -27.25
N LEU A 12 -23.42 17.37 -27.12
CA LEU A 12 -21.96 17.32 -27.01
C LEU A 12 -21.57 16.99 -25.56
N PHE A 13 -21.16 15.74 -25.30
CA PHE A 13 -20.63 15.37 -23.99
C PHE A 13 -19.13 15.67 -23.92
N GLU A 14 -18.78 16.74 -23.21
CA GLU A 14 -17.40 17.00 -22.81
C GLU A 14 -17.13 16.37 -21.43
N ALA A 15 -16.45 15.21 -21.43
CA ALA A 15 -16.06 14.54 -20.20
C ALA A 15 -15.14 15.45 -19.36
N LYS A 16 -15.64 15.93 -18.22
CA LYS A 16 -14.81 16.67 -17.27
C LYS A 16 -13.87 15.70 -16.54
N PRO A 17 -12.67 16.14 -16.12
CA PRO A 17 -11.78 15.29 -15.34
C PRO A 17 -12.46 14.80 -14.07
N ASP A 18 -12.54 13.49 -13.89
CA ASP A 18 -13.06 12.91 -12.65
C ASP A 18 -12.12 13.19 -11.48
N ALA A 19 -12.70 13.53 -10.33
CA ALA A 19 -11.93 13.72 -9.11
C ALA A 19 -11.31 12.39 -8.67
N VAL A 20 -9.97 12.28 -8.72
CA VAL A 20 -9.26 11.07 -8.26
C VAL A 20 -9.30 11.00 -6.74
N PRO A 21 -9.93 9.96 -6.15
CA PRO A 21 -9.94 9.77 -4.71
C PRO A 21 -8.51 9.64 -4.17
N TYR A 22 -8.27 10.13 -2.96
CA TYR A 22 -6.91 10.29 -2.44
C TYR A 22 -6.11 8.98 -2.38
N ASN A 23 -6.78 7.86 -2.10
CA ASN A 23 -6.20 6.53 -1.99
C ASN A 23 -5.67 5.98 -3.33
N TYR A 24 -6.10 6.54 -4.47
CA TYR A 24 -5.56 6.20 -5.80
C TYR A 24 -4.48 7.17 -6.26
N ARG A 25 -4.18 8.23 -5.51
CA ARG A 25 -3.11 9.17 -5.87
C ARG A 25 -1.76 8.52 -5.65
N ILE A 26 -0.95 8.51 -6.70
CA ILE A 26 0.35 7.82 -6.68
C ILE A 26 1.30 8.36 -5.61
N SER A 27 1.29 9.67 -5.39
CA SER A 27 2.11 10.33 -4.36
C SER A 27 1.75 9.85 -2.95
N TYR A 28 0.46 9.67 -2.67
CA TYR A 28 -0.03 9.14 -1.40
C TYR A 28 0.37 7.66 -1.24
N LYS A 29 0.25 6.84 -2.29
CA LYS A 29 0.69 5.42 -2.24
C LYS A 29 2.20 5.28 -2.09
N MET A 30 3.00 6.15 -2.69
CA MET A 30 4.46 6.21 -2.49
C MET A 30 4.81 6.60 -1.05
N ALA A 31 4.11 7.59 -0.48
CA ALA A 31 4.25 7.97 0.92
C ALA A 31 3.92 6.81 1.87
N GLN A 32 2.79 6.14 1.63
CA GLN A 32 2.36 4.96 2.36
C GLN A 32 3.40 3.84 2.30
N LEU A 33 3.92 3.53 1.12
CA LEU A 33 4.96 2.52 0.92
C LEU A 33 6.23 2.85 1.70
N CYS A 34 6.70 4.09 1.63
CA CYS A 34 7.88 4.53 2.37
C CYS A 34 7.68 4.41 3.89
N LEU A 35 6.50 4.76 4.40
CA LEU A 35 6.13 4.58 5.81
C LEU A 35 6.14 3.11 6.22
N ILE A 36 5.57 2.21 5.40
CA ILE A 36 5.56 0.77 5.68
C ILE A 36 6.99 0.24 5.81
N ILE A 37 7.87 0.61 4.88
CA ILE A 37 9.26 0.14 4.91
C ILE A 37 9.99 0.68 6.15
N GLU A 38 9.82 1.95 6.51
CA GLU A 38 10.48 2.54 7.68
C GLU A 38 9.97 1.96 9.00
N MET A 39 8.65 1.83 9.15
CA MET A 39 8.03 1.51 10.44
C MET A 39 7.92 0.02 10.73
N CYS A 40 7.76 -0.80 9.68
CA CYS A 40 7.47 -2.23 9.84
C CYS A 40 8.63 -3.15 9.42
N CYS A 41 9.74 -2.61 8.91
CA CYS A 41 10.81 -3.40 8.32
C CYS A 41 12.21 -2.93 8.77
N ARG A 42 13.04 -3.86 9.25
CA ARG A 42 14.44 -3.57 9.64
C ARG A 42 15.44 -3.92 8.54
N GLY A 43 15.27 -5.10 7.92
CA GLY A 43 16.20 -5.67 6.93
C GLY A 43 15.85 -5.38 5.47
N GLY A 44 14.62 -4.95 5.21
CA GLY A 44 14.00 -4.85 3.89
C GLY A 44 12.55 -5.35 3.96
N CYS A 45 11.75 -5.08 2.93
CA CYS A 45 10.33 -5.44 2.85
C CYS A 45 10.06 -6.23 1.57
N SER A 46 9.44 -7.41 1.66
CA SER A 46 9.02 -8.14 0.45
C SER A 46 7.82 -7.45 -0.21
N LEU A 47 7.67 -7.68 -1.52
CA LEU A 47 6.51 -7.18 -2.25
C LEU A 47 5.20 -7.68 -1.63
N LEU A 48 5.16 -8.95 -1.23
CA LEU A 48 4.00 -9.55 -0.59
C LEU A 48 3.66 -8.84 0.73
N LYS A 49 4.66 -8.55 1.56
CA LYS A 49 4.47 -7.75 2.78
C LYS A 49 3.89 -6.37 2.51
N LEU A 50 4.39 -5.68 1.47
CA LEU A 50 3.87 -4.37 1.07
C LEU A 50 2.38 -4.44 0.70
N HIS A 51 1.98 -5.44 -0.08
CA HIS A 51 0.56 -5.65 -0.42
C HIS A 51 -0.28 -5.94 0.82
N MET A 52 0.16 -6.88 1.67
CA MET A 52 -0.58 -7.24 2.89
C MET A 52 -0.81 -6.04 3.80
N ILE A 53 0.23 -5.23 4.03
CA ILE A 53 0.11 -4.04 4.88
C ILE A 53 -0.70 -2.94 4.20
N SER A 54 -0.58 -2.73 2.88
CA SER A 54 -1.39 -1.73 2.16
C SER A 54 -2.87 -2.08 2.18
N ILE A 55 -3.23 -3.36 2.04
CA ILE A 55 -4.60 -3.84 2.22
C ILE A 55 -5.05 -3.66 3.68
N GLY A 56 -4.19 -3.99 4.65
CA GLY A 56 -4.47 -3.73 6.06
C GLY A 56 -4.79 -2.26 6.34
N LEU A 57 -4.16 -1.32 5.64
CA LEU A 57 -4.42 0.11 5.78
C LEU A 57 -5.70 0.60 5.08
N SER A 58 -6.40 -0.25 4.32
CA SER A 58 -7.60 0.14 3.58
C SER A 58 -8.81 0.32 4.49
N THR A 59 -8.97 -0.56 5.49
CA THR A 59 -10.05 -0.46 6.48
C THR A 59 -9.56 -0.89 7.86
N LYS A 60 -10.24 -0.45 8.93
CA LYS A 60 -9.94 -0.91 10.30
C LYS A 60 -10.05 -2.44 10.41
N GLN A 61 -11.06 -3.04 9.78
CA GLN A 61 -11.26 -4.49 9.80
C GLN A 61 -10.12 -5.24 9.14
N ASP A 62 -9.58 -4.72 8.04
CA ASP A 62 -8.43 -5.34 7.36
C ASP A 62 -7.16 -5.25 8.21
N MET A 63 -6.93 -4.12 8.89
CA MET A 63 -5.82 -3.97 9.82
C MET A 63 -5.96 -4.94 11.00
N ASP A 64 -7.15 -5.06 11.59
CA ASP A 64 -7.40 -5.95 12.71
C ASP A 64 -7.13 -7.41 12.33
N LYS A 65 -7.60 -7.87 11.16
CA LYS A 65 -7.28 -9.21 10.61
C LYS A 65 -5.78 -9.41 10.39
N LEU A 66 -5.09 -8.39 9.84
CA LEU A 66 -3.65 -8.46 9.61
C LEU A 66 -2.88 -8.54 10.93
N LYS A 67 -3.34 -7.82 11.95
CA LYS A 67 -2.77 -7.89 13.29
C LYS A 67 -3.01 -9.26 13.93
N ASP A 68 -4.18 -9.83 13.80
CA ASP A 68 -4.43 -11.18 14.34
C ASP A 68 -3.48 -12.21 13.75
N LEU A 69 -3.16 -12.11 12.45
CA LEU A 69 -2.07 -12.89 11.85
C LEU A 69 -0.69 -12.52 12.44
N ALA A 70 -0.34 -11.23 12.50
CA ALA A 70 0.97 -10.78 12.96
C ALA A 70 1.26 -11.18 14.41
N TYR A 71 0.23 -11.22 15.26
CA TYR A 71 0.30 -11.57 16.68
C TYR A 71 -0.03 -13.03 17.00
N ASP A 72 -0.06 -13.92 16.00
CA ASP A 72 -0.34 -15.36 16.16
C ASP A 72 -1.69 -15.68 16.83
N ARG A 73 -2.66 -14.77 16.67
CA ARG A 73 -4.05 -14.94 17.15
C ARG A 73 -4.96 -15.60 16.11
N LEU A 74 -4.46 -15.78 14.90
CA LEU A 74 -5.17 -16.40 13.79
C LEU A 74 -4.40 -17.64 13.33
N THR A 75 -5.05 -18.80 13.34
CA THR A 75 -4.46 -20.08 12.91
C THR A 75 -4.44 -20.24 11.39
N SER A 76 -5.27 -19.48 10.65
CA SER A 76 -5.30 -19.48 9.19
C SER A 76 -5.59 -18.10 8.61
N TYR A 77 -4.71 -17.61 7.74
CA TYR A 77 -4.93 -16.41 6.93
C TYR A 77 -5.12 -16.85 5.48
N THR A 78 -6.39 -16.98 5.08
CA THR A 78 -6.76 -17.78 3.90
C THR A 78 -6.61 -17.04 2.57
N VAL A 79 -6.63 -15.71 2.55
CA VAL A 79 -6.60 -14.94 1.29
C VAL A 79 -5.75 -13.68 1.43
N VAL A 80 -4.65 -13.60 0.66
CA VAL A 80 -3.99 -12.32 0.38
C VAL A 80 -4.60 -11.68 -0.85
N ARG A 81 -4.93 -10.40 -0.73
CA ARG A 81 -5.32 -9.54 -1.85
C ARG A 81 -4.11 -8.75 -2.33
N PHE A 82 -4.03 -8.56 -3.64
CA PHE A 82 -3.03 -7.70 -4.28
C PHE A 82 -3.70 -6.41 -4.76
N ASP A 83 -3.05 -5.29 -4.52
CA ASP A 83 -3.49 -3.97 -4.98
C ASP A 83 -2.57 -3.50 -6.13
N PRO A 84 -3.06 -3.42 -7.38
CA PRO A 84 -2.26 -2.94 -8.51
C PRO A 84 -1.61 -1.57 -8.27
N ALA A 85 -2.24 -0.69 -7.48
CA ALA A 85 -1.68 0.63 -7.14
C ALA A 85 -0.37 0.52 -6.33
N VAL A 86 -0.20 -0.55 -5.55
CA VAL A 86 1.06 -0.82 -4.83
C VAL A 86 2.18 -1.14 -5.83
N ASN A 87 1.91 -1.94 -6.86
CA ASN A 87 2.91 -2.24 -7.88
C ASN A 87 3.34 -0.98 -8.64
N HIS A 88 2.39 -0.11 -8.98
CA HIS A 88 2.72 1.19 -9.56
C HIS A 88 3.54 2.04 -8.60
N ALA A 89 3.14 2.15 -7.33
CA ALA A 89 3.86 2.93 -6.33
C ALA A 89 5.29 2.43 -6.11
N VAL A 90 5.53 1.11 -6.11
CA VAL A 90 6.88 0.52 -6.09
C VAL A 90 7.69 1.03 -7.29
N ARG A 91 7.16 0.93 -8.51
CA ARG A 91 7.85 1.35 -9.74
C ARG A 91 8.20 2.84 -9.71
N TYR A 92 7.25 3.70 -9.33
CA TYR A 92 7.49 5.13 -9.21
C TYR A 92 8.49 5.44 -8.09
N ALA A 93 8.39 4.80 -6.92
CA ALA A 93 9.33 5.02 -5.83
C ALA A 93 10.76 4.56 -6.16
N VAL A 94 10.94 3.52 -6.98
CA VAL A 94 12.25 3.14 -7.53
C VAL A 94 12.74 4.22 -8.50
N ALA A 95 11.89 4.67 -9.44
CA ALA A 95 12.26 5.68 -10.43
C ALA A 95 12.65 7.03 -9.80
N GLU A 96 11.92 7.44 -8.77
CA GLU A 96 12.20 8.65 -7.96
C GLU A 96 13.39 8.47 -7.00
N GLY A 97 14.01 7.29 -6.97
CA GLY A 97 15.14 7.00 -6.09
C GLY A 97 14.79 7.05 -4.60
N LEU A 98 13.54 6.81 -4.21
CA LEU A 98 13.11 6.72 -2.81
C LEU A 98 13.40 5.33 -2.23
N ILE A 99 13.26 4.28 -3.04
CA ILE A 99 13.57 2.90 -2.67
C ILE A 99 14.49 2.24 -3.68
N PHE A 100 15.13 1.15 -3.28
CA PHE A 100 15.85 0.26 -4.16
C PHE A 100 15.56 -1.19 -3.78
N GLN A 101 15.66 -2.08 -4.76
CA GLN A 101 15.57 -3.52 -4.54
C GLN A 101 16.96 -4.08 -4.24
N GLN A 102 17.08 -4.85 -3.17
CA GLN A 102 18.29 -5.55 -2.79
C GLN A 102 18.45 -6.84 -3.63
N GLN A 103 19.65 -7.43 -3.61
CA GLN A 103 19.93 -8.71 -4.30
C GLN A 103 19.03 -9.86 -3.85
N ASN A 104 18.55 -9.84 -2.60
CA ASN A 104 17.61 -10.82 -2.05
C ASN A 104 16.14 -10.54 -2.42
N GLY A 105 15.88 -9.58 -3.32
CA GLY A 105 14.55 -9.20 -3.79
C GLY A 105 13.76 -8.28 -2.85
N LEU A 106 14.25 -7.99 -1.64
CA LEU A 106 13.57 -7.11 -0.69
C LEU A 106 13.80 -5.63 -1.02
N PHE A 107 12.81 -4.79 -0.71
CA PHE A 107 12.88 -3.35 -0.90
C PHE A 107 13.39 -2.63 0.34
N ARG A 108 14.24 -1.63 0.14
CA ARG A 108 14.73 -0.73 1.20
C ARG A 108 14.67 0.72 0.77
N LEU A 109 14.56 1.62 1.75
CA LEU A 109 14.69 3.05 1.54
C LEU A 109 16.14 3.43 1.18
N THR A 110 16.27 4.29 0.18
CA THR A 110 17.53 5.01 -0.09
C THR A 110 17.78 6.08 0.98
N LYS A 111 18.90 6.79 0.89
CA LYS A 111 19.15 7.99 1.74
C LYS A 111 18.04 9.04 1.54
N THR A 112 17.65 9.29 0.30
CA THR A 112 16.57 10.22 -0.07
C THR A 112 15.23 9.76 0.49
N GLY A 113 14.89 8.48 0.32
CA GLY A 113 13.67 7.89 0.89
C GLY A 113 13.58 8.02 2.40
N LYS A 114 14.70 7.84 3.11
CA LYS A 114 14.77 8.04 4.57
C LYS A 114 14.51 9.49 4.98
N ILE A 115 15.03 10.47 4.24
CA ILE A 115 14.76 11.89 4.52
C ILE A 115 13.29 12.19 4.24
N TYR A 116 12.76 11.71 3.12
CA TYR A 116 11.37 11.87 2.71
C TYR A 116 10.40 11.34 3.77
N VAL A 117 10.56 10.08 4.20
CA VAL A 117 9.66 9.48 5.19
C VAL A 117 9.78 10.15 6.56
N LYS A 118 10.98 10.58 6.97
CA LYS A 118 11.17 11.30 8.25
C LYS A 118 10.42 12.64 8.27
N ARG A 119 10.37 13.35 7.14
CA ARG A 119 9.56 14.58 7.03
C ARG A 119 8.08 14.29 7.19
N ILE A 120 7.59 13.21 6.59
CA ILE A 120 6.20 12.77 6.77
C ILE A 120 5.94 12.43 8.23
N ILE A 121 6.79 11.60 8.86
CA ILE A 121 6.66 11.19 10.27
C ILE A 121 6.61 12.41 11.20
N LYS A 122 7.50 13.39 11.00
CA LYS A 122 7.59 14.60 11.83
C LYS A 122 6.34 15.50 11.73
N ASN A 123 5.68 15.53 10.57
CA ASN A 123 4.47 16.33 10.39
C ASN A 123 3.26 15.64 11.02
N THR A 124 2.63 16.25 12.02
CA THR A 124 1.52 15.66 12.79
C THR A 124 0.18 15.66 12.06
N GLU A 125 0.06 16.33 10.92
CA GLU A 125 -1.17 16.45 10.13
C GLU A 125 -1.20 15.49 8.94
N LEU A 126 -0.05 14.91 8.59
CA LEU A 126 0.05 13.97 7.46
C LEU A 126 -0.09 12.53 7.92
N MET A 127 -0.94 11.78 7.22
CA MET A 127 -1.06 10.32 7.32
C MET A 127 -1.23 9.80 8.76
N CYS A 128 -2.07 10.49 9.54
CA CYS A 128 -2.22 10.24 10.98
C CYS A 128 -2.71 8.82 11.26
N ASP A 129 -3.69 8.35 10.49
CA ASP A 129 -4.28 7.02 10.65
C ASP A 129 -3.27 5.93 10.27
N GLU A 130 -2.56 6.10 9.16
CA GLU A 130 -1.59 5.14 8.68
C GLU A 130 -0.44 5.00 9.67
N LYS A 131 0.09 6.13 10.18
CA LYS A 131 1.12 6.10 11.22
C LYS A 131 0.64 5.37 12.47
N ARG A 132 -0.58 5.63 12.92
CA ARG A 132 -1.17 4.97 14.09
C ARG A 132 -1.29 3.46 13.87
N TYR A 133 -1.81 3.04 12.72
CA TYR A 133 -1.96 1.62 12.41
C TYR A 133 -0.61 0.92 12.23
N LEU A 134 0.32 1.52 11.49
CA LEU A 134 1.68 0.98 11.29
C LEU A 134 2.47 0.93 12.59
N PHE A 135 2.30 1.90 13.49
CA PHE A 135 2.88 1.83 14.84
C PHE A 135 2.31 0.65 15.62
N SER A 136 1.00 0.42 15.53
CA SER A 136 0.34 -0.69 16.20
C SER A 136 0.69 -2.07 15.62
N LEU A 137 1.03 -2.15 14.33
CA LEU A 137 1.52 -3.37 13.69
C LEU A 137 3.02 -3.57 13.97
N SER A 138 3.78 -2.48 14.00
CA SER A 138 5.23 -2.43 14.23
C SER A 138 5.96 -3.46 13.35
N THR A 139 6.94 -4.14 13.94
CA THR A 139 7.76 -5.17 13.28
C THR A 139 7.19 -6.59 13.40
N MET A 140 5.91 -6.74 13.77
CA MET A 140 5.36 -8.05 14.16
C MET A 140 5.02 -8.95 12.98
N LEU A 141 4.70 -8.37 11.83
CA LEU A 141 4.59 -9.12 10.59
C LEU A 141 6.00 -9.34 10.01
N THR A 142 6.69 -10.40 10.42
CA THR A 142 8.06 -10.69 9.96
C THR A 142 8.08 -11.32 8.57
N GLU A 143 9.23 -11.26 7.88
CA GLU A 143 9.38 -11.92 6.57
C GLU A 143 9.32 -13.46 6.70
N GLU A 144 9.72 -14.01 7.86
CA GLU A 144 9.61 -15.43 8.17
C GLU A 144 8.15 -15.87 8.24
N LYS A 145 7.27 -15.08 8.88
CA LYS A 145 5.82 -15.35 8.92
C LYS A 145 5.22 -15.36 7.52
N ILE A 146 5.64 -14.42 6.67
CA ILE A 146 5.16 -14.33 5.28
C ILE A 146 5.63 -15.54 4.45
N LYS A 147 6.87 -15.98 4.64
CA LYS A 147 7.39 -17.19 3.99
C LYS A 147 6.65 -18.45 4.45
N ALA A 148 6.38 -18.58 5.74
CA ALA A 148 5.61 -19.70 6.29
C ALA A 148 4.20 -19.74 5.68
N LEU A 149 3.52 -18.59 5.64
CA LEU A 149 2.20 -18.44 5.03
C LEU A 149 2.19 -18.84 3.56
N THR A 150 3.15 -18.35 2.78
CA THR A 150 3.27 -18.68 1.34
C THR A 150 3.56 -20.16 1.11
N SER A 151 4.32 -20.78 2.02
CA SER A 151 4.64 -22.21 1.94
C SER A 151 3.40 -23.06 2.19
N LEU A 152 2.59 -22.72 3.19
CA LEU A 152 1.31 -23.39 3.46
C LEU A 152 0.40 -23.39 2.24
N TRP A 153 0.25 -22.25 1.56
CA TRP A 153 -0.58 -22.18 0.34
C TRP A 153 -0.05 -23.03 -0.81
N ARG A 154 1.27 -23.13 -0.96
CA ARG A 154 1.86 -23.99 -2.00
C ARG A 154 1.48 -25.45 -1.79
N TYR A 155 1.50 -25.93 -0.55
CA TYR A 155 1.11 -27.31 -0.23
C TYR A 155 -0.39 -27.52 -0.35
N SER A 156 -1.21 -26.60 0.16
CA SER A 156 -2.67 -26.72 0.06
C SER A 156 -3.21 -26.64 -1.39
N SER A 157 -2.45 -26.04 -2.30
CA SER A 157 -2.80 -25.97 -3.73
C SER A 157 -2.26 -27.15 -4.54
N ALA A 158 -1.36 -27.96 -3.99
CA ALA A 158 -0.77 -29.12 -4.66
C ALA A 158 -1.50 -30.44 -4.35
N GLU A 159 -2.36 -30.45 -3.32
CA GLU A 159 -3.19 -31.60 -2.93
C GLU A 159 -4.58 -31.60 -3.59
N ASN A 160 -4.87 -30.64 -4.49
CA ASN A 160 -6.11 -30.54 -5.27
C ASN A 160 -5.86 -30.63 -6.77
#